data_AF-A0A0S8EQL7-F1
#
_entry.id   AF-A0A0S8EQL7-F1
#
_cell.length_a   1.000
_cell.length_b   1.000
_cell.length_c   1.000
_cell.angle_alpha   90.00
_cell.angle_beta   90.00
_cell.angle_gamma   90.00
#
_symmetry.space_group_name_H-M   'P 1'
#
loop_
_entity.id
_entity.type
_entity.pdbx_description
1 polymer ?
#
loop_
_entity_poly.entity_id
_entity_poly.type
_entity_poly.pdbx_seq_one_letter_code
_entity_poly.pdbx_strand_id
1 'polypeptide(L)'
;MLLGEIGEAGQERLLDARFRRGSASDANAFAVAADYLRRAGCSERETGDEVQVPDEAAVEQFAGSLYLVDPAAAIIGAFCAVEHLKATLGVADAQAFPTDLQLSTEE
;
A
#
# COMPACT_ATOMS: atom_id res chain seq x y z
N MET A 1 1.03 -1.36 -22.39
CA MET A 1 2.19 -0.49 -22.14
C MET A 1 3.11 -1.26 -21.21
N LEU A 2 4.36 -1.49 -21.61
CA LEU A 2 5.34 -2.18 -20.77
C LEU A 2 6.04 -1.15 -19.87
N LEU A 3 6.18 -1.43 -18.57
CA LEU A 3 7.02 -0.62 -17.67
C LEU A 3 8.47 -1.04 -17.92
N GLY A 4 9.23 -0.22 -18.66
CA GLY A 4 10.58 -0.56 -19.13
C GLY A 4 11.57 -0.83 -18.00
N GLU A 5 11.32 -0.27 -16.82
CA GLU A 5 12.15 -0.35 -15.63
C GLU A 5 12.14 -1.74 -14.97
N ILE A 6 11.09 -2.54 -15.18
CA ILE A 6 10.93 -3.86 -14.55
C ILE A 6 11.07 -5.03 -15.55
N GLY A 7 11.12 -4.72 -16.85
CA GLY A 7 11.19 -5.72 -17.92
C GLY A 7 9.97 -6.63 -18.01
N GLU A 8 9.98 -7.54 -19.00
CA GLU A 8 8.86 -8.47 -19.25
C GLU A 8 8.59 -9.38 -18.05
N ALA A 9 9.64 -9.97 -17.46
CA ALA A 9 9.51 -10.84 -16.30
C ALA A 9 8.98 -10.12 -15.05
N GLY A 10 9.27 -8.82 -14.88
CA GLY A 10 8.66 -8.02 -13.82
C GLY A 10 7.17 -7.79 -14.08
N GLN A 11 6.82 -7.51 -15.33
CA GLN A 11 5.43 -7.29 -15.71
C GLN A 11 4.57 -8.55 -15.59
N GLU A 12 5.08 -9.71 -15.99
CA GLU A 12 4.41 -10.99 -15.80
C GLU A 12 4.13 -11.26 -14.32
N ARG A 13 5.10 -10.97 -13.43
CA ARG A 13 4.92 -11.09 -11.98
C ARG A 13 3.82 -10.17 -11.46
N LEU A 14 3.76 -8.91 -11.89
CA LEU A 14 2.68 -7.99 -11.51
C LEU A 14 1.30 -8.47 -12.00
N LEU A 15 1.23 -8.97 -13.24
CA LEU A 15 -0.03 -9.47 -13.81
C LEU A 15 -0.50 -10.76 -13.15
N ASP A 16 0.40 -11.59 -12.63
CA ASP A 16 0.06 -12.80 -11.89
C ASP A 16 -0.25 -12.51 -10.41
N ALA A 17 0.31 -11.43 -9.86
CA ALA A 17 0.14 -11.05 -8.46
C ALA A 17 -1.35 -10.88 -8.08
N ARG A 18 -1.70 -11.46 -6.94
CA ARG A 18 -3.02 -11.35 -6.32
C ARG A 18 -2.84 -10.76 -4.93
N PHE A 19 -3.71 -9.83 -4.57
CA PHE A 19 -3.67 -9.20 -3.24
C PHE A 19 -5.04 -9.21 -2.58
N ARG A 20 -5.07 -9.04 -1.25
CA ARG A 20 -6.30 -8.90 -0.46
C ARG A 20 -6.13 -7.93 0.70
N ARG A 21 -7.26 -7.48 1.24
CA ARG A 21 -7.32 -6.72 2.50
C ARG A 21 -7.08 -7.64 3.71
N GLY A 22 -6.33 -7.15 4.69
CA GLY A 22 -6.25 -7.75 6.02
C GLY A 22 -7.48 -7.39 6.86
N SER A 23 -7.94 -8.29 7.73
CA SER A 23 -9.17 -8.07 8.50
C SER A 23 -9.12 -6.85 9.43
N ALA A 24 -7.92 -6.48 9.87
CA ALA A 24 -7.68 -5.33 10.75
C ALA A 24 -7.33 -4.04 9.98
N SER A 25 -7.07 -4.11 8.67
CA SER A 25 -6.57 -2.96 7.90
C SER A 25 -7.60 -1.82 7.85
N ASP A 26 -7.13 -0.59 7.99
CA ASP A 26 -7.96 0.60 7.71
C ASP A 26 -8.54 0.52 6.29
N ALA A 27 -9.84 0.84 6.17
CA ALA A 27 -10.57 0.66 4.92
C ALA A 27 -10.17 1.70 3.87
N ASN A 28 -9.91 2.95 4.28
CA ASN A 28 -9.57 4.05 3.37
C ASN A 28 -8.14 3.91 2.85
N ALA A 29 -7.19 3.61 3.73
CA ALA A 29 -5.81 3.34 3.37
C ALA A 29 -5.70 2.11 2.46
N PHE A 30 -6.47 1.05 2.74
CA PHE A 30 -6.55 -0.10 1.84
C PHE A 30 -7.14 0.27 0.47
N ALA A 31 -8.21 1.05 0.42
CA ALA A 31 -8.80 1.47 -0.85
C ALA A 31 -7.80 2.22 -1.73
N VAL A 32 -6.98 3.09 -1.13
CA VAL A 32 -5.87 3.78 -1.82
C VAL A 32 -4.82 2.78 -2.29
N ALA A 33 -4.37 1.87 -1.42
CA ALA A 33 -3.38 0.85 -1.80
C ALA A 33 -3.88 -0.01 -2.98
N ALA A 34 -5.12 -0.46 -2.92
CA ALA A 34 -5.77 -1.26 -3.95
C ALA A 34 -5.91 -0.53 -5.29
N ASP A 35 -6.10 0.79 -5.30
CA ASP A 35 -6.06 1.59 -6.54
C ASP A 35 -4.67 1.54 -7.19
N TYR A 36 -3.61 1.79 -6.42
CA TYR A 36 -2.24 1.74 -6.91
C TYR A 36 -1.86 0.34 -7.44
N LEU A 37 -2.21 -0.71 -6.70
CA LEU A 37 -1.93 -2.10 -7.09
C LEU A 37 -2.66 -2.50 -8.37
N ARG A 38 -3.94 -2.12 -8.53
CA ARG A 38 -4.68 -2.35 -9.78
C ARG A 38 -4.07 -1.60 -10.95
N ARG A 39 -3.62 -0.36 -10.75
CA ARG A 39 -2.92 0.43 -11.78
C ARG A 39 -1.57 -0.18 -12.18
N ALA A 40 -0.91 -0.87 -11.25
CA ALA A 40 0.31 -1.63 -11.51
C ALA A 40 0.05 -2.97 -12.24
N GLY A 41 -1.20 -3.42 -12.32
CA GLY A 41 -1.62 -4.65 -13.01
C GLY A 41 -1.98 -5.82 -12.09
N CYS A 42 -1.83 -5.67 -10.77
CA CYS A 42 -2.20 -6.69 -9.80
C CYS A 42 -3.72 -6.83 -9.69
N SER A 43 -4.20 -8.00 -9.26
CA SER A 43 -5.65 -8.26 -9.11
C SER A 43 -6.04 -8.55 -7.66
N GLU A 44 -7.12 -7.93 -7.19
CA GLU A 44 -7.68 -8.21 -5.87
C GLU A 44 -8.42 -9.56 -5.86
N ARG A 45 -8.05 -10.49 -4.97
CA ARG A 45 -8.67 -11.82 -4.80
C ARG A 45 -8.54 -12.28 -3.36
N GLU A 46 -9.54 -13.01 -2.84
CA GLU A 46 -9.54 -13.53 -1.46
C GLU A 46 -8.34 -14.45 -1.14
N THR A 47 -7.78 -15.13 -2.13
CA THR A 47 -6.60 -16.00 -1.98
C THR A 47 -5.27 -15.27 -2.20
N GLY A 48 -5.30 -13.94 -2.38
CA GLY A 48 -4.11 -13.13 -2.62
C GLY A 48 -3.29 -12.89 -1.36
N ASP A 49 -2.11 -12.31 -1.55
CA ASP A 49 -1.23 -11.88 -0.47
C ASP A 49 -1.83 -10.69 0.26
N GLU A 50 -1.71 -10.70 1.58
CA GLU A 50 -2.27 -9.63 2.41
C GLU A 50 -1.43 -8.36 2.28
N VAL A 51 -2.06 -7.27 1.85
CA VAL A 51 -1.42 -5.95 1.87
C VAL A 51 -1.30 -5.49 3.32
N GLN A 52 -0.06 -5.19 3.75
CA GLN A 52 0.27 -4.81 5.13
C GLN A 52 -0.14 -3.36 5.42
N VAL A 53 -1.45 -3.09 5.37
CA VAL A 53 -2.05 -1.80 5.73
C VAL A 53 -2.36 -1.81 7.23
N PRO A 54 -1.85 -0.82 8.00
CA PRO A 54 -2.15 -0.63 9.41
C PRO A 54 -3.65 -0.48 9.70
N ASP A 55 -4.04 -0.61 10.97
CA ASP A 55 -5.42 -0.39 11.42
C ASP A 55 -5.77 1.10 11.56
N GLU A 56 -7.05 1.37 11.85
CA GLU A 56 -7.59 2.72 12.02
C GLU A 56 -6.85 3.52 13.11
N ALA A 57 -6.50 2.88 14.23
CA ALA A 57 -5.79 3.54 15.33
C ALA A 57 -4.39 4.00 14.92
N ALA A 58 -3.67 3.20 14.13
CA ALA A 58 -2.37 3.59 13.59
C ALA A 58 -2.49 4.75 12.56
N VAL A 59 -3.55 4.76 11.74
CA VAL A 59 -3.83 5.86 10.82
C VAL A 59 -4.11 7.15 11.60
N GLU A 60 -4.93 7.11 12.64
CA GLU A 60 -5.23 8.25 13.50
C GLU A 60 -3.99 8.77 14.23
N GLN A 61 -3.14 7.86 14.72
CA GLN A 61 -1.85 8.22 15.34
C GLN A 61 -0.95 8.96 14.34
N PHE A 62 -0.78 8.43 13.12
CA PHE A 62 0.01 9.08 12.09
C PHE A 62 -0.61 10.42 11.67
N ALA A 63 -1.93 10.51 11.59
CA ALA A 63 -2.62 11.75 11.24
C ALA A 63 -2.36 12.87 12.25
N GLY A 64 -2.31 12.54 13.55
CA GLY A 64 -2.07 13.51 14.62
C GLY A 64 -3.20 14.52 14.86
N SER A 65 -4.20 14.54 13.98
CA SER A 65 -5.35 15.43 13.99
C SER A 65 -6.47 14.81 13.14
N LEU A 66 -7.73 14.97 13.57
CA LEU A 66 -8.90 14.46 12.86
C LEU A 66 -9.02 15.04 11.44
N TYR A 67 -8.52 16.26 11.20
CA TYR A 67 -8.54 16.89 9.87
C TYR A 67 -7.55 16.27 8.88
N LEU A 68 -6.61 15.45 9.36
CA LEU A 68 -5.56 14.85 8.56
C LEU A 68 -5.73 13.34 8.36
N VAL A 69 -6.82 12.74 8.85
CA VAL A 69 -7.05 11.29 8.74
C VAL A 69 -7.13 10.83 7.28
N ASP A 70 -7.86 11.55 6.42
CA ASP A 70 -7.94 11.19 5.00
C ASP A 70 -6.59 11.34 4.27
N PRO A 71 -5.84 12.46 4.41
CA PRO A 71 -4.46 12.56 3.93
C PRO A 71 -3.53 11.46 4.47
N ALA A 72 -3.63 11.14 5.76
CA ALA A 72 -2.84 10.10 6.42
C ALA A 72 -3.10 8.73 5.81
N ALA A 73 -4.38 8.37 5.64
CA ALA A 73 -4.80 7.14 4.99
C ALA A 73 -4.26 7.06 3.55
N ALA A 74 -4.27 8.18 2.80
CA ALA A 74 -3.72 8.24 1.45
C ALA A 74 -2.20 7.98 1.41
N ILE A 75 -1.45 8.59 2.32
CA ILE A 75 0.01 8.40 2.42
C ILE A 75 0.34 6.95 2.81
N ILE A 76 -0.31 6.43 3.84
CA ILE A 76 -0.13 5.06 4.32
C ILE A 76 -0.47 4.07 3.20
N GLY A 77 -1.63 4.24 2.55
CA GLY A 77 -2.06 3.38 1.46
C GLY A 77 -1.08 3.36 0.29
N ALA A 78 -0.59 4.53 -0.12
CA ALA A 78 0.43 4.64 -1.18
C ALA A 78 1.74 3.95 -0.79
N PHE A 79 2.21 4.16 0.45
CA PHE A 79 3.41 3.48 0.97
C PHE A 79 3.24 1.95 0.94
N CYS A 80 2.15 1.43 1.51
CA CYS A 80 1.89 -0.01 1.58
C CYS A 80 1.78 -0.64 0.18
N ALA A 81 1.21 0.07 -0.80
CA ALA A 81 1.19 -0.39 -2.19
C ALA A 81 2.60 -0.50 -2.77
N VAL A 82 3.46 0.50 -2.56
CA VAL A 82 4.85 0.48 -3.04
C VAL A 82 5.64 -0.66 -2.42
N GLU A 83 5.52 -0.88 -1.10
CA GLU A 83 6.20 -1.98 -0.42
C GLU A 83 5.71 -3.35 -0.91
N HIS A 84 4.41 -3.51 -1.15
CA HIS A 84 3.86 -4.72 -1.75
C HIS A 84 4.38 -4.95 -3.19
N LEU A 85 4.50 -3.90 -4.01
CA LEU A 85 5.06 -3.99 -5.35
C LEU A 85 6.54 -4.37 -5.33
N LYS A 86 7.33 -3.80 -4.41
CA LYS A 86 8.75 -4.17 -4.24
C LYS A 86 8.91 -5.65 -3.93
N ALA A 87 8.11 -6.18 -3.01
CA ALA A 87 8.12 -7.61 -2.68
C ALA A 87 7.69 -8.47 -3.88
N THR A 88 6.62 -8.09 -4.58
CA THR A 88 6.14 -8.78 -5.79
C THR A 88 7.22 -8.85 -6.88
N LEU A 89 7.95 -7.75 -7.06
CA LEU A 89 9.03 -7.62 -8.04
C LEU A 89 10.36 -8.20 -7.54
N GLY A 90 10.44 -8.66 -6.30
CA GLY A 90 11.67 -9.18 -5.69
C GLY A 90 12.83 -8.17 -5.67
N VAL A 91 12.51 -6.87 -5.59
CA VAL A 91 13.51 -5.78 -5.60
C VAL A 91 14.03 -5.50 -4.18
N ALA A 92 13.17 -5.66 -3.18
CA ALA A 92 13.50 -5.55 -1.76
C ALA A 92 12.43 -6.27 -0.93
N ASP A 93 12.77 -6.57 0.33
CA ASP A 93 11.78 -7.00 1.32
C ASP A 93 10.81 -5.85 1.64
N ALA A 94 9.52 -6.15 1.75
CA ALA A 94 8.50 -5.17 2.11
C ALA A 94 8.74 -4.65 3.54
N GLN A 95 8.72 -3.34 3.70
CA GLN A 95 8.82 -2.70 5.01
C GLN A 95 7.44 -2.38 5.59
N ALA A 96 7.37 -2.39 6.92
CA ALA A 96 6.20 -1.89 7.64
C ALA A 96 6.17 -0.35 7.62
N PHE A 97 4.97 0.22 7.68
CA PHE A 97 4.84 1.67 7.82
C PHE A 97 5.50 2.14 9.13
N PRO A 98 6.33 3.19 9.13
CA PRO A 98 7.00 3.67 10.34
C PRO A 98 5.99 4.15 11.38
N THR A 99 6.17 3.76 12.64
CA THR A 99 5.22 4.02 13.74
C THR A 99 5.55 5.29 14.52
N ASP A 100 6.73 5.85 14.31
CA ASP A 100 7.28 7.04 14.96
C ASP A 100 7.04 8.33 14.17
N LEU A 101 6.45 8.23 12.97
CA LEU A 101 6.09 9.37 12.16
C LEU A 101 4.71 9.93 12.55
N GLN A 102 4.55 11.23 12.34
CA GLN A 102 3.28 11.94 12.49
C GLN A 102 3.23 13.07 11.46
N LEU A 103 2.05 13.32 10.90
CA LEU A 103 1.84 14.50 10.07
C LEU A 103 1.87 15.74 10.95
N SER A 104 2.65 16.73 10.55
CA SER A 104 2.62 18.07 11.12
C SER A 104 2.06 19.05 10.09
N THR A 105 1.33 20.05 10.58
CA THR A 105 0.92 21.21 9.77
C THR A 105 1.92 22.35 9.93
N GLU A 106 3.19 22.07 10.24
CA GLU A 106 4.18 23.12 10.46
C GLU A 106 4.39 23.90 9.15
N GLU A 107 4.08 25.21 9.21
CA GLU A 107 4.58 26.25 8.29
C GLU A 107 5.95 26.75 8.76
#